data_AF-C0PNL9-F1
#
_entry.id   AF-C0PNL9-F1
#
_cell.length_a   1.000
_cell.length_b   1.000
_cell.length_c   1.000
_cell.angle_alpha   90.00
_cell.angle_beta   90.00
_cell.angle_gamma   90.00
#
_symmetry.space_group_name_H-M   'P 1'
#
loop_
_entity.id
_entity.type
_entity.pdbx_description
1 polymer ?
#
loop_
_entity_poly.entity_id
_entity_poly.type
_entity_poly.pdbx_seq_one_letter_code
_entity_poly.pdbx_strand_id
1 'polypeptide(L)'
;MEDRLKAAYKATTEGKFPEALRQFLSILHTIPVIVVDSRREVDEVKELIEIVREYVLGLRMELKRKELRDDVTRQQELAAYFTNCKLQRVHMRLVLASAMALCFKQKNYATAAHFARMLLENSPQEAQAKKARQVLQACQDKDDSHQLNYDFRNPFVVCGATYVPIYRGQKDVSCPYCGSRFVPSIEGQLCTICELGAVGADASGLLCSPTQSR
;
A
#
# COMPACT_ATOMS: atom_id res chain seq x y z
N MET A 1 6.22 -9.98 -18.33
CA MET A 1 5.95 -9.43 -16.98
C MET A 1 4.46 -9.46 -16.62
N GLU A 2 3.56 -9.31 -17.60
CA GLU A 2 2.11 -9.37 -17.39
C GLU A 2 1.60 -10.63 -16.68
N ASP A 3 2.10 -11.82 -17.04
CA ASP A 3 1.64 -13.07 -16.41
C ASP A 3 2.01 -13.13 -14.92
N ARG A 4 3.19 -12.63 -14.55
CA ARG A 4 3.60 -12.49 -13.14
C ARG A 4 2.70 -11.51 -12.41
N LEU A 5 2.30 -10.42 -13.05
CA LEU A 5 1.39 -9.43 -12.47
C LEU A 5 0.00 -10.03 -12.22
N LYS A 6 -0.55 -10.76 -13.21
CA LYS A 6 -1.82 -11.50 -13.07
C LYS A 6 -1.74 -12.55 -11.96
N ALA A 7 -0.64 -13.29 -11.88
CA ALA A 7 -0.41 -14.26 -10.80
C ALA A 7 -0.34 -13.59 -9.42
N ALA A 8 0.34 -12.45 -9.31
CA ALA A 8 0.43 -11.67 -8.08
C ALA A 8 -0.94 -11.15 -7.62
N TYR A 9 -1.77 -10.68 -8.54
CA TYR A 9 -3.16 -10.28 -8.25
C TYR A 9 -4.02 -11.46 -7.80
N LYS A 10 -3.92 -12.61 -8.46
CA LYS A 10 -4.62 -13.82 -8.05
C LYS A 10 -4.22 -14.24 -6.62
N ALA A 11 -2.92 -14.31 -6.34
CA ALA A 11 -2.40 -14.65 -5.02
C ALA A 11 -2.85 -13.63 -3.94
N THR A 12 -2.94 -12.35 -4.29
CA THR A 12 -3.46 -11.29 -3.39
C THR A 12 -4.94 -11.53 -3.06
N THR A 13 -5.77 -11.84 -4.06
CA THR A 13 -7.19 -12.18 -3.88
C THR A 13 -7.37 -13.44 -3.02
N GLU A 14 -6.51 -14.44 -3.19
CA GLU A 14 -6.52 -15.70 -2.42
C GLU A 14 -5.94 -15.57 -1.01
N GLY A 15 -5.40 -14.40 -0.63
CA GLY A 15 -4.77 -14.18 0.68
C GLY A 15 -3.38 -14.81 0.85
N LYS A 16 -2.77 -15.29 -0.24
CA LYS A 16 -1.42 -15.88 -0.28
C LYS A 16 -0.36 -14.77 -0.38
N PHE A 17 -0.32 -13.89 0.62
CA PHE A 17 0.51 -12.68 0.58
C PHE A 17 2.02 -12.94 0.41
N PRO A 18 2.65 -13.95 1.04
CA PRO A 18 4.05 -14.25 0.79
C PRO A 18 4.32 -14.66 -0.67
N GLU A 19 3.39 -15.37 -1.32
CA GLU A 19 3.50 -15.72 -2.73
C GLU A 19 3.34 -14.49 -3.62
N ALA A 20 2.32 -13.67 -3.36
CA ALA A 20 2.10 -12.41 -4.07
C ALA A 20 3.33 -11.49 -3.99
N LEU A 21 3.93 -11.34 -2.81
CA LEU A 21 5.15 -10.55 -2.60
C LEU A 21 6.32 -11.04 -3.45
N ARG A 22 6.55 -12.37 -3.52
CA ARG A 22 7.61 -12.92 -4.38
C ARG A 22 7.39 -12.57 -5.85
N GLN A 23 6.15 -12.65 -6.33
CA GLN A 23 5.82 -12.31 -7.73
C GLN A 23 6.01 -10.82 -8.01
N PHE A 24 5.53 -9.95 -7.11
CA PHE A 24 5.70 -8.51 -7.22
C PHE A 24 7.19 -8.10 -7.17
N LEU A 25 7.95 -8.60 -6.20
CA LEU A 25 9.39 -8.34 -6.11
C LEU A 25 10.13 -8.86 -7.35
N SER A 26 9.78 -10.04 -7.85
CA SER A 26 10.36 -10.57 -9.08
C SER A 26 10.15 -9.64 -10.29
N ILE A 27 9.01 -8.95 -10.37
CA ILE A 27 8.78 -7.92 -11.40
C ILE A 27 9.75 -6.75 -11.19
N LEU A 28 9.81 -6.17 -9.98
CA LEU A 28 10.74 -5.07 -9.67
C LEU A 28 12.20 -5.47 -9.90
N HIS A 29 12.58 -6.72 -9.70
CA HIS A 29 13.96 -7.17 -9.90
C HIS A 29 14.29 -7.46 -11.36
N THR A 30 13.28 -7.67 -12.21
CA THR A 30 13.47 -7.91 -13.65
C THR A 30 13.58 -6.59 -14.43
N ILE A 31 12.87 -5.55 -14.01
CA ILE A 31 12.80 -4.28 -14.75
C ILE A 31 14.19 -3.64 -15.05
N PRO A 32 15.19 -3.66 -14.17
CA PRO A 32 16.49 -3.05 -14.47
C PRO A 32 17.26 -3.71 -15.62
N VAL A 33 16.86 -4.91 -16.05
CA VAL A 33 17.54 -5.68 -17.09
C VAL A 33 16.71 -5.86 -18.37
N ILE A 34 15.59 -5.15 -18.50
CA ILE A 34 14.79 -5.16 -19.73
C ILE A 34 15.29 -4.11 -20.72
N VAL A 35 15.02 -4.34 -21.99
CA VAL A 35 15.16 -3.34 -23.05
C VAL A 35 13.79 -3.12 -23.68
N VAL A 36 13.40 -1.87 -23.85
CA VAL A 36 12.16 -1.44 -24.49
C VAL A 36 12.47 -0.49 -25.65
N ASP A 37 11.61 -0.49 -26.66
CA ASP A 37 11.93 0.11 -27.96
C ASP A 37 11.50 1.59 -28.05
N SER A 38 10.53 1.99 -27.21
CA SER A 38 9.93 3.33 -27.31
C SER A 38 9.84 4.04 -25.96
N ARG A 39 9.77 5.38 -26.01
CA ARG A 39 9.52 6.21 -24.82
C ARG A 39 8.18 5.89 -24.15
N ARG A 40 7.18 5.48 -24.94
CA ARG A 40 5.89 5.05 -24.42
C ARG A 40 6.05 3.80 -23.54
N GLU A 41 6.78 2.80 -24.00
CA GLU A 41 7.04 1.60 -23.20
C GLU A 41 7.86 1.91 -21.94
N VAL A 42 8.77 2.89 -21.99
CA VAL A 42 9.47 3.38 -20.78
C VAL A 42 8.47 3.91 -19.75
N ASP A 43 7.45 4.66 -20.17
CA ASP A 43 6.44 5.19 -19.26
C ASP A 43 5.54 4.07 -18.71
N GLU A 44 5.18 3.08 -19.53
CA GLU A 44 4.44 1.88 -19.09
C GLU A 44 5.24 1.07 -18.05
N VAL A 45 6.56 0.96 -18.21
CA VAL A 45 7.45 0.31 -17.22
C VAL A 45 7.52 1.11 -15.92
N LYS A 46 7.57 2.44 -15.99
CA LYS A 46 7.53 3.29 -14.78
C LYS A 46 6.21 3.15 -14.05
N GLU A 47 5.08 3.15 -14.76
CA GLU A 47 3.77 2.88 -14.19
C GLU A 47 3.72 1.50 -13.52
N LEU A 48 4.31 0.48 -14.15
CA LEU A 48 4.42 -0.85 -13.55
C LEU A 48 5.22 -0.83 -12.24
N ILE A 49 6.32 -0.08 -12.14
CA ILE A 49 7.04 0.12 -10.88
C ILE A 49 6.12 0.74 -9.81
N GLU A 50 5.33 1.75 -10.18
CA GLU A 50 4.40 2.40 -9.26
C GLU A 50 3.30 1.46 -8.78
N ILE A 51 2.73 0.65 -9.67
CA ILE A 51 1.74 -0.36 -9.29
C ILE A 51 2.39 -1.34 -8.30
N VAL A 52 3.52 -1.91 -8.68
CA VAL A 52 4.13 -3.00 -7.90
C VAL A 52 4.60 -2.52 -6.52
N ARG A 53 5.17 -1.31 -6.40
CA ARG A 53 5.61 -0.78 -5.10
C ARG A 53 4.45 -0.61 -4.12
N GLU A 54 3.27 -0.20 -4.61
CA GLU A 54 2.08 0.02 -3.78
C GLU A 54 1.54 -1.29 -3.22
N TYR A 55 1.55 -2.34 -4.04
CA TYR A 55 1.22 -3.70 -3.57
C TYR A 55 2.24 -4.24 -2.58
N VAL A 56 3.54 -4.09 -2.84
CA VAL A 56 4.57 -4.58 -1.91
C VAL A 56 4.47 -3.88 -0.56
N LEU A 57 4.36 -2.55 -0.54
CA LEU A 57 4.17 -1.77 0.68
C LEU A 57 2.95 -2.24 1.47
N GLY A 58 1.80 -2.29 0.81
CA GLY A 58 0.54 -2.70 1.42
C GLY A 58 0.57 -4.12 1.98
N LEU A 59 1.04 -5.09 1.20
CA LEU A 59 1.12 -6.49 1.62
C LEU A 59 2.11 -6.72 2.77
N ARG A 60 3.22 -5.97 2.81
CA ARG A 60 4.15 -6.02 3.94
C ARG A 60 3.54 -5.45 5.22
N MET A 61 2.79 -4.34 5.13
CA MET A 61 2.04 -3.82 6.27
C MET A 61 1.04 -4.84 6.80
N GLU A 62 0.31 -5.50 5.90
CA GLU A 62 -0.68 -6.51 6.26
C GLU A 62 -0.05 -7.76 6.90
N LEU A 63 1.10 -8.23 6.41
CA LEU A 63 1.85 -9.29 7.07
C LEU A 63 2.32 -8.84 8.45
N LYS A 64 2.89 -7.64 8.57
CA LYS A 64 3.34 -7.10 9.86
C LYS A 64 2.20 -7.00 10.86
N ARG A 65 1.02 -6.55 10.40
CA ARG A 65 -0.21 -6.47 11.20
C ARG A 65 -0.62 -7.82 11.77
N LYS A 66 -0.50 -8.90 10.97
CA LYS A 66 -0.83 -10.28 11.39
C LYS A 66 0.16 -10.86 12.41
N GLU A 67 1.38 -10.34 12.48
CA GLU A 67 2.39 -10.74 13.49
C GLU A 67 2.13 -10.10 14.86
N LEU A 68 1.51 -8.92 14.90
CA LEU A 68 1.20 -8.21 16.14
C LEU A 68 0.09 -8.96 16.88
N ARG A 69 0.29 -9.31 18.15
CA ARG A 69 -0.71 -9.98 18.99
C ARG A 69 -1.45 -9.01 19.91
N ASP A 70 -0.69 -8.19 20.64
CA ASP A 70 -1.23 -7.42 21.76
C ASP A 70 -1.34 -5.91 21.48
N ASP A 71 -0.72 -5.41 20.41
CA ASP A 71 -0.78 -4.00 20.03
C ASP A 71 -1.97 -3.71 19.10
N VAL A 72 -3.17 -3.64 19.69
CA VAL A 72 -4.43 -3.41 18.99
C VAL A 72 -4.51 -2.04 18.31
N THR A 73 -3.82 -1.04 18.85
CA THR A 73 -3.72 0.30 18.25
C THR A 73 -2.92 0.22 16.97
N ARG A 74 -1.72 -0.37 17.03
CA ARG A 74 -0.86 -0.52 15.86
C ARG A 74 -1.47 -1.41 14.79
N GLN A 75 -2.23 -2.43 15.18
CA GLN A 75 -2.98 -3.26 14.23
C GLN A 75 -3.97 -2.42 13.41
N GLN A 76 -4.72 -1.52 14.06
CA GLN A 76 -5.68 -0.63 13.41
C GLN A 76 -4.99 0.40 12.52
N GLU A 77 -3.89 0.99 13.00
CA GLU A 77 -3.06 1.91 12.21
C GLU A 77 -2.56 1.28 10.91
N LEU A 78 -1.96 0.09 10.98
CA LEU A 78 -1.45 -0.59 9.78
C LEU A 78 -2.57 -0.93 8.79
N ALA A 79 -3.76 -1.31 9.28
CA ALA A 79 -4.92 -1.54 8.42
C ALA A 79 -5.39 -0.23 7.76
N ALA A 80 -5.41 0.87 8.52
CA ALA A 80 -5.78 2.20 8.03
C ALA A 80 -4.76 2.73 7.00
N TYR A 81 -3.47 2.54 7.21
CA TYR A 81 -2.46 2.95 6.23
C TYR A 81 -2.56 2.17 4.93
N PHE A 82 -2.92 0.88 4.99
CA PHE A 82 -3.10 0.07 3.80
C PHE A 82 -4.27 0.56 2.94
N THR A 83 -5.30 1.23 3.50
CA THR A 83 -6.38 1.82 2.70
C THR A 83 -5.92 3.00 1.83
N ASN A 84 -4.72 3.54 2.07
CA ASN A 84 -4.13 4.63 1.28
C ASN A 84 -3.25 4.13 0.11
N CYS A 85 -2.98 2.82 0.01
CA CYS A 85 -2.22 2.26 -1.09
C CYS A 85 -3.02 2.27 -2.41
N LYS A 86 -2.35 2.56 -3.54
CA LYS A 86 -3.01 2.61 -4.85
C LYS A 86 -3.19 1.20 -5.45
N LEU A 87 -4.27 0.53 -5.08
CA LEU A 87 -4.57 -0.84 -5.51
C LEU A 87 -5.64 -0.88 -6.60
N GLN A 88 -5.77 -2.02 -7.28
CA GLN A 88 -6.94 -2.30 -8.11
C GLN A 88 -8.20 -2.32 -7.23
N ARG A 89 -9.32 -1.85 -7.79
CA ARG A 89 -10.61 -1.71 -7.07
C ARG A 89 -11.02 -3.01 -6.34
N VAL A 90 -10.76 -4.18 -6.93
CA VAL A 90 -11.06 -5.47 -6.28
C VAL A 90 -10.32 -5.65 -4.95
N HIS A 91 -9.03 -5.33 -4.90
CA HIS A 91 -8.21 -5.44 -3.69
C HIS A 91 -8.47 -4.30 -2.72
N MET A 92 -8.70 -3.08 -3.21
CA MET A 92 -9.08 -1.94 -2.37
C MET A 92 -10.33 -2.24 -1.54
N ARG A 93 -11.34 -2.88 -2.14
CA ARG A 93 -12.53 -3.35 -1.40
C ARG A 93 -12.21 -4.35 -0.29
N LEU A 94 -11.27 -5.26 -0.51
CA LEU A 94 -10.85 -6.23 0.51
C LEU A 94 -10.15 -5.54 1.69
N VAL A 95 -9.26 -4.59 1.38
CA VAL A 95 -8.52 -3.81 2.38
C VAL A 95 -9.47 -2.96 3.21
N LEU A 96 -10.37 -2.20 2.57
CA LEU A 96 -11.39 -1.40 3.25
C LEU A 96 -12.33 -2.24 4.12
N ALA A 97 -12.77 -3.40 3.63
CA ALA A 97 -13.60 -4.31 4.42
C ALA A 97 -12.86 -4.85 5.64
N SER A 98 -11.56 -5.15 5.51
CA SER A 98 -10.72 -5.60 6.62
C SER A 98 -10.51 -4.50 7.67
N ALA A 99 -10.14 -3.29 7.24
CA ALA A 99 -9.93 -2.14 8.11
C ALA A 99 -11.22 -1.75 8.87
N MET A 100 -12.37 -1.72 8.16
CA MET A 100 -13.68 -1.48 8.75
C MET A 100 -14.00 -2.50 9.85
N ALA A 101 -13.86 -3.80 9.56
CA ALA A 101 -14.17 -4.86 10.52
C ALA A 101 -13.24 -4.82 11.74
N LEU A 102 -11.95 -4.53 11.54
CA LEU A 102 -10.98 -4.44 12.62
C LEU A 102 -11.28 -3.26 13.55
N CYS A 103 -11.50 -2.05 13.00
CA CYS A 103 -11.79 -0.87 13.80
C CYS A 103 -13.11 -1.02 14.55
N PHE A 104 -14.14 -1.60 13.91
CA PHE A 104 -15.42 -1.87 14.56
C PHE A 104 -15.26 -2.82 15.76
N LYS A 105 -14.49 -3.91 15.59
CA LYS A 105 -14.21 -4.87 16.66
C LYS A 105 -13.50 -4.21 17.85
N GLN A 106 -12.60 -3.27 17.59
CA GLN A 106 -11.84 -2.55 18.62
C GLN A 106 -12.54 -1.29 19.13
N LYS A 107 -13.83 -1.10 18.83
CA LYS A 107 -14.64 0.05 19.26
C LYS A 107 -14.09 1.41 18.80
N ASN A 108 -13.38 1.43 17.68
CA ASN A 108 -13.08 2.66 16.94
C ASN A 108 -14.18 2.89 15.91
N TYR A 109 -15.33 3.36 16.40
CA TYR A 109 -16.58 3.47 15.63
C TYR A 109 -16.56 4.60 14.60
N ALA A 110 -15.99 5.76 14.92
CA ALA A 110 -15.90 6.87 13.98
C ALA A 110 -14.97 6.52 12.80
N THR A 111 -13.83 5.90 13.10
CA THR A 111 -12.89 5.38 12.10
C THR A 111 -13.50 4.23 11.28
N ALA A 112 -14.18 3.27 11.92
CA ALA A 112 -14.88 2.18 11.22
C ALA A 112 -15.97 2.71 10.26
N ALA A 113 -16.74 3.71 10.69
CA ALA A 113 -17.75 4.35 9.87
C ALA A 113 -17.14 5.06 8.64
N HIS A 114 -15.97 5.68 8.79
CA HIS A 114 -15.24 6.26 7.67
C HIS A 114 -14.87 5.19 6.63
N PHE A 115 -14.29 4.06 7.04
CA PHE A 115 -13.99 2.96 6.11
C PHE A 115 -15.22 2.33 5.49
N ALA A 116 -16.33 2.25 6.22
CA ALA A 116 -17.60 1.77 5.68
C ALA A 116 -18.14 2.66 4.55
N ARG A 117 -18.04 3.99 4.67
CA ARG A 117 -18.38 4.94 3.59
C ARG A 117 -17.49 4.75 2.37
N MET A 118 -16.17 4.74 2.57
CA MET A 118 -15.20 4.50 1.50
C MET A 118 -15.42 3.17 0.79
N LEU A 119 -15.77 2.12 1.54
CA LEU A 119 -16.08 0.81 0.97
C LEU A 119 -17.30 0.87 0.07
N LEU A 120 -18.38 1.56 0.48
CA LEU A 120 -19.58 1.76 -0.32
C LEU A 120 -19.31 2.57 -1.59
N GLU A 121 -18.50 3.63 -1.51
CA GLU A 121 -18.05 4.41 -2.67
C GLU A 121 -17.27 3.56 -3.69
N ASN A 122 -16.55 2.54 -3.20
CA ASN A 122 -15.83 1.57 -4.05
C ASN A 122 -16.72 0.49 -4.66
N SER A 123 -18.06 0.61 -4.57
CA SER A 123 -19.05 -0.29 -5.19
C SER A 123 -18.78 -1.77 -4.85
N PRO A 124 -18.94 -2.17 -3.58
CA PRO A 124 -18.64 -3.51 -3.12
C PRO A 124 -19.72 -4.51 -3.52
N GLN A 125 -19.43 -5.81 -3.39
CA GLN A 125 -20.46 -6.83 -3.60
C GLN A 125 -21.57 -6.69 -2.56
N GLU A 126 -22.80 -7.12 -2.89
CA GLU A 126 -23.98 -6.90 -2.03
C GLU A 126 -23.78 -7.37 -0.58
N ALA A 127 -23.11 -8.51 -0.37
CA ALA A 127 -22.80 -9.02 0.96
C ALA A 127 -21.90 -8.06 1.77
N GLN A 128 -20.89 -7.45 1.14
CA GLN A 128 -20.03 -6.45 1.76
C GLN A 128 -20.77 -5.11 1.95
N ALA A 129 -21.57 -4.70 0.96
CA ALA A 129 -22.39 -3.49 1.04
C ALA A 129 -23.36 -3.53 2.22
N LYS A 130 -24.07 -4.66 2.41
CA LYS A 130 -24.98 -4.87 3.53
C LYS A 130 -24.25 -4.74 4.88
N LYS A 131 -23.08 -5.37 5.03
CA LYS A 131 -22.26 -5.25 6.24
C LYS A 131 -21.80 -3.81 6.49
N ALA A 132 -21.36 -3.10 5.45
CA ALA A 132 -20.93 -1.70 5.57
C ALA A 132 -22.07 -0.79 6.05
N ARG A 133 -23.29 -0.96 5.50
CA ARG A 133 -24.48 -0.22 5.95
C ARG A 133 -24.83 -0.52 7.41
N GLN A 134 -24.73 -1.79 7.82
CA GLN A 134 -24.95 -2.17 9.22
C GLN A 134 -23.92 -1.54 10.17
N VAL A 135 -22.64 -1.53 9.78
CA VAL A 135 -21.57 -0.86 10.55
C VAL A 135 -21.86 0.63 10.67
N LEU A 136 -22.25 1.30 9.58
CA LEU A 136 -22.61 2.73 9.61
C LEU A 136 -23.72 3.02 10.60
N GLN A 137 -24.79 2.22 10.59
CA GLN A 137 -25.89 2.38 11.53
C GLN A 137 -25.44 2.12 12.98
N ALA A 138 -24.64 1.09 13.21
CA ALA A 138 -24.17 0.72 14.55
C ALA A 138 -23.16 1.71 15.15
N CYS A 139 -22.47 2.48 14.31
CA CYS A 139 -21.47 3.49 14.70
C CYS A 139 -22.03 4.91 14.85
N GLN A 140 -23.33 5.13 14.58
CA GLN A 140 -23.92 6.47 14.71
C GLN A 140 -23.66 7.04 16.11
N ASP A 141 -23.14 8.28 16.13
CA ASP A 141 -22.87 9.08 17.33
C ASP A 141 -21.94 8.43 18.37
N LYS A 142 -21.03 7.56 17.93
CA LYS A 142 -20.01 6.92 18.78
C LYS A 142 -18.60 7.36 18.40
N ASP A 143 -17.82 7.69 19.44
CA ASP A 143 -16.42 8.07 19.31
C ASP A 143 -15.49 6.85 19.23
N ASP A 144 -14.24 7.13 18.86
CA ASP A 144 -13.18 6.13 18.85
C ASP A 144 -12.61 5.92 20.25
N SER A 145 -12.53 4.65 20.67
CA SER A 145 -11.96 4.29 21.98
C SER A 145 -10.43 4.39 22.07
N HIS A 146 -9.73 4.32 20.93
CA HIS A 146 -8.28 4.44 20.84
C HIS A 146 -7.90 5.58 19.91
N GLN A 147 -6.96 6.41 20.36
CA GLN A 147 -6.33 7.41 19.49
C GLN A 147 -5.36 6.71 18.53
N LEU A 148 -5.62 6.80 17.24
CA LEU A 148 -4.75 6.28 16.19
C LEU A 148 -3.84 7.39 15.64
N ASN A 149 -2.60 7.09 15.27
CA ASN A 149 -1.80 7.96 14.43
C ASN A 149 -2.28 7.89 12.97
N TYR A 150 -3.51 8.30 12.71
CA TYR A 150 -4.14 8.26 11.40
C TYR A 150 -5.06 9.45 11.23
N ASP A 151 -4.84 10.23 10.18
CA ASP A 151 -5.69 11.36 9.81
C ASP A 151 -5.97 11.27 8.32
N PHE A 152 -7.18 10.81 8.00
CA PHE A 152 -7.63 10.65 6.61
C PHE A 152 -7.83 11.98 5.88
N ARG A 153 -7.88 13.11 6.58
CA ARG A 153 -8.08 14.44 5.99
C ARG A 153 -6.75 15.07 5.56
N ASN A 154 -5.64 14.63 6.13
CA ASN A 154 -4.31 15.12 5.82
C ASN A 154 -3.60 14.14 4.87
N PRO A 155 -3.34 14.50 3.61
CA PRO A 155 -2.65 13.61 2.68
C PRO A 155 -1.31 13.11 3.23
N PHE A 156 -1.07 11.81 3.12
CA PHE A 156 0.16 11.19 3.59
C PHE A 156 0.63 10.10 2.64
N VAL A 157 1.91 9.77 2.75
CA VAL A 157 2.51 8.53 2.23
C VAL A 157 2.97 7.69 3.41
N VAL A 158 3.16 6.38 3.23
CA VAL A 158 3.61 5.51 4.32
C VAL A 158 5.09 5.22 4.18
N CYS A 159 5.84 5.34 5.27
CA CYS A 159 7.24 4.94 5.29
C CYS A 159 7.39 3.46 4.95
N GLY A 160 8.18 3.14 3.93
CA GLY A 160 8.38 1.76 3.46
C GLY A 160 9.06 0.80 4.45
N ALA A 161 9.65 1.32 5.53
CA ALA A 161 10.37 0.53 6.53
C ALA A 161 9.66 0.50 7.89
N THR A 162 9.29 1.66 8.43
CA THR A 162 8.70 1.77 9.78
C THR A 162 7.17 1.69 9.76
N TYR A 163 6.55 1.83 8.58
CA TYR A 163 5.10 1.89 8.38
C TYR A 163 4.41 2.99 9.20
N VAL A 164 5.08 4.13 9.41
CA VAL A 164 4.47 5.34 9.95
C VAL A 164 3.99 6.23 8.81
N PRO A 165 2.91 7.01 8.99
CA PRO A 165 2.48 7.98 8.01
C PRO A 165 3.47 9.15 7.98
N ILE A 166 3.78 9.61 6.78
CA ILE A 166 4.56 10.80 6.49
C ILE A 166 3.57 11.79 5.86
N TYR A 167 3.11 12.72 6.68
CA TYR A 167 2.11 13.71 6.28
C TYR A 167 2.71 14.79 5.40
N ARG A 168 1.87 15.41 4.56
CA ARG A 168 2.27 16.50 3.68
C ARG A 168 2.99 17.61 4.47
N GLY A 169 4.18 17.98 4.00
CA GLY A 169 5.04 18.99 4.63
C GLY A 169 6.10 18.42 5.59
N GLN A 170 6.00 17.14 5.97
CA GLN A 170 7.09 16.47 6.68
C GLN A 170 8.24 16.13 5.73
N LYS A 171 9.46 16.07 6.28
CA LYS A 171 10.64 15.65 5.52
C LYS A 171 10.60 14.15 5.26
N ASP A 172 10.95 13.77 4.04
CA ASP A 172 11.06 12.38 3.64
C ASP A 172 12.05 12.18 2.50
N VAL A 173 12.51 10.94 2.37
CA VAL A 173 13.55 10.52 1.44
C VAL A 173 12.99 9.39 0.57
N SER A 174 13.27 9.39 -0.73
CA SER A 174 12.82 8.34 -1.65
C SER A 174 13.91 7.33 -1.98
N CYS A 175 13.49 6.09 -2.24
CA CYS A 175 14.30 5.17 -3.04
C CYS A 175 14.39 5.70 -4.48
N PRO A 176 15.59 5.88 -5.07
CA PRO A 176 15.73 6.40 -6.43
C PRO A 176 15.24 5.42 -7.51
N TYR A 177 15.10 4.14 -7.16
CA TYR A 177 14.62 3.11 -8.08
C TYR A 177 13.09 3.01 -8.08
N CYS A 178 12.49 2.58 -6.97
CA CYS A 178 11.04 2.34 -6.93
C CYS A 178 10.22 3.57 -6.52
N GLY A 179 10.84 4.63 -6.02
CA GLY A 179 10.14 5.84 -5.57
C GLY A 179 9.42 5.72 -4.22
N SER A 180 9.50 4.59 -3.53
CA SER A 180 8.95 4.43 -2.18
C SER A 180 9.54 5.47 -1.22
N ARG A 181 8.72 5.99 -0.31
CA ARG A 181 9.06 7.09 0.60
C ARG A 181 9.42 6.55 1.98
N PHE A 182 10.35 7.23 2.64
CA PHE A 182 10.92 6.84 3.91
C PHE A 182 11.13 8.06 4.81
N VAL A 183 11.05 7.84 6.12
CA VAL A 183 11.50 8.87 7.08
C VAL A 183 13.02 9.04 6.97
N PRO A 184 13.56 10.24 7.25
CA PRO A 184 14.99 10.53 7.05
C PRO A 184 15.96 9.59 7.79
N SER A 185 15.54 9.01 8.91
CA SER A 185 16.38 8.05 9.67
C SER A 185 16.70 6.75 8.92
N ILE A 186 16.06 6.50 7.77
CA ILE A 186 16.28 5.31 6.93
C ILE A 186 17.18 5.64 5.72
N GLU A 187 17.58 6.90 5.54
CA GLU A 187 18.51 7.30 4.47
C GLU A 187 19.82 6.51 4.53
N GLY A 188 20.33 6.14 3.35
CA GLY A 188 21.51 5.29 3.18
C GLY A 188 21.27 3.79 3.37
N GLN A 189 20.12 3.36 3.90
CA GLN A 189 19.81 1.94 4.06
C GLN A 189 19.28 1.32 2.76
N LEU A 190 19.34 -0.01 2.66
CA LEU A 190 18.71 -0.75 1.57
C LEU A 190 17.19 -0.54 1.62
N CYS A 191 16.60 -0.14 0.50
CA CYS A 191 15.16 0.05 0.37
C CYS A 191 14.43 -1.27 0.64
N THR A 192 13.68 -1.33 1.73
CA THR A 192 12.89 -2.49 2.11
C THR A 192 11.82 -2.83 1.07
N ILE A 193 11.32 -1.88 0.27
CA ILE A 193 10.26 -2.17 -0.70
C ILE A 193 10.77 -2.86 -1.96
N CYS A 194 11.82 -2.33 -2.58
CA CYS A 194 12.36 -2.91 -3.81
C CYS A 194 13.51 -3.89 -3.59
N GLU A 195 14.15 -3.88 -2.42
CA GLU A 195 15.30 -4.73 -2.07
C GLU A 195 16.51 -4.58 -3.01
N LEU A 196 16.62 -3.44 -3.69
CA LEU A 196 17.70 -3.13 -4.63
C LEU A 196 18.36 -1.77 -4.36
N GLY A 197 17.59 -0.68 -4.40
CA GLY A 197 18.12 0.67 -4.27
C GLY A 197 18.48 1.04 -2.84
N ALA A 198 19.50 1.89 -2.67
CA ALA A 198 19.77 2.56 -1.40
C ALA A 198 18.89 3.81 -1.27
N VAL A 199 18.21 3.96 -0.14
CA VAL A 199 17.28 5.08 0.12
C VAL A 199 18.06 6.40 0.13
N GLY A 200 17.62 7.37 -0.67
CA GLY A 200 18.26 8.69 -0.77
C GLY A 200 19.54 8.74 -1.61
N ALA A 201 19.97 7.61 -2.20
CA ALA A 201 21.12 7.62 -3.09
C ALA A 201 20.86 8.47 -4.34
N ASP A 202 21.91 9.15 -4.81
CA ASP A 202 21.89 9.84 -6.09
C ASP A 202 21.93 8.81 -7.23
N ALA A 203 21.06 8.97 -8.23
CA ALA A 203 20.94 8.06 -9.35
C ALA A 203 20.38 8.78 -10.59
N SER A 204 20.80 8.33 -11.78
CA SER A 204 20.29 8.84 -13.06
C SER A 204 18.82 8.49 -13.34
N GLY A 205 18.20 7.64 -12.51
CA GLY A 205 16.90 7.04 -12.76
C GLY A 205 16.98 5.81 -13.68
N LEU A 206 15.82 5.19 -13.94
CA LEU A 206 15.73 3.99 -14.79
C LEU A 206 16.10 4.29 -16.24
N LEU A 207 17.06 3.54 -16.79
CA LEU A 207 17.43 3.51 -18.20
C LEU A 207 17.19 2.11 -18.76
N CYS A 208 16.14 1.95 -19.57
CA CYS A 208 15.75 0.69 -20.20
C CYS A 208 15.49 0.81 -21.70
N SER A 209 15.72 1.98 -22.32
CA SER A 209 15.56 2.16 -23.77
C SER A 209 16.71 2.99 -24.36
N PRO A 210 17.22 2.66 -25.57
CA PRO A 210 18.13 3.52 -26.31
C PRO A 210 17.56 4.94 -26.51
N THR A 211 16.23 5.09 -26.58
CA THR A 211 15.53 6.37 -26.78
C THR A 211 15.66 7.35 -25.59
N GLN A 212 16.16 6.87 -24.45
CA GLN A 212 16.48 7.68 -23.27
C GLN A 212 17.90 8.25 -23.32
N SER A 213 18.77 7.66 -24.15
CA SER A 213 20.11 8.19 -24.43
C SER A 213 19.96 9.32 -25.44
N ARG A 214 20.60 10.46 -25.17
CA ARG A 214 20.63 11.61 -26.10
C ARG A 214 21.57 11.35 -27.25
#